data_AF-A0A5C8THZ5-F1
#
_entry.id   AF-A0A5C8THZ5-F1
#
_cell.length_a   1.000
_cell.length_b   1.000
_cell.length_c   1.000
_cell.angle_alpha   90.00
_cell.angle_beta   90.00
_cell.angle_gamma   90.00
#
_symmetry.space_group_name_H-M   'P 1'
#
loop_
_entity.id
_entity.type
_entity.pdbx_description
1 polymer ?
#
loop_
_entity_poly.entity_id
_entity_poly.type
_entity_poly.pdbx_seq_one_letter_code
_entity_poly.pdbx_strand_id
1 'polypeptide(L)'
;MSDAAFSVRRFMLAGVTLLAAGIGGTATAVATTQGVAALDGYACAQVDPELFTRQNWSDGGDPFGIPFIEWDRTTFEALKRRMTACATDANRRRTVMMLRYIDDQPYGRQAQVTGQVEALRAKQVVAVDREVELREAVRLAEADPDLSSRRTRVAEIDRRLARGGIPSALELDLRARLDPIRSALADQDSKNVAANAAALAQQRTEAANRAEEQRKLALQQAPERQADAQRQQAATQRQQAELEAREEAERVKADQAYAQRASGLPAPVRSFLEKNPQFKPMTAREDLLQLLTAVDAVGYDLETCRGSLEGYQSDWTEAQRRYGLVQQVLLTYHGVTAANLAAGAKARRQTWTTSGAAGGLRANIILMRQACAQALNLSTGLAEFSR
;
A
#
# COMPACT_ATOMS: atom_id res chain seq x y z
N MET A 1 16.38 19.70 -32.72
CA MET A 1 15.46 19.64 -31.57
C MET A 1 14.24 18.86 -32.04
N SER A 2 14.35 17.54 -32.06
CA SER A 2 14.00 16.58 -30.99
C SER A 2 12.49 16.25 -30.97
N ASP A 3 12.20 15.12 -31.61
CA ASP A 3 11.27 14.03 -31.26
C ASP A 3 10.03 14.31 -30.41
N ALA A 4 8.88 13.91 -30.95
CA ALA A 4 7.74 13.46 -30.17
C ALA A 4 7.45 11.98 -30.52
N ALA A 5 8.26 11.09 -29.94
CA ALA A 5 7.96 9.68 -29.81
C ALA A 5 7.63 9.37 -28.34
N PHE A 6 6.56 8.59 -28.15
CA PHE A 6 6.40 7.62 -27.07
C PHE A 6 6.29 8.11 -25.61
N SER A 7 5.06 8.20 -25.08
CA SER A 7 4.78 7.90 -23.67
C SER A 7 3.30 7.60 -23.42
N VAL A 8 2.90 6.33 -23.61
CA VAL A 8 1.61 5.80 -23.12
C VAL A 8 1.89 4.45 -22.46
N ARG A 9 2.36 4.48 -21.20
CA ARG A 9 2.39 3.31 -20.30
C ARG A 9 2.30 3.76 -18.84
N ARG A 10 1.08 4.04 -18.36
CA ARG A 10 0.72 4.04 -16.92
C ARG A 10 -0.81 3.88 -16.75
N PHE A 11 -1.27 2.69 -16.35
CA PHE A 11 -2.56 2.44 -15.67
C PHE A 11 -2.33 1.23 -14.75
N MET A 12 -2.13 1.46 -13.44
CA MET A 12 -3.11 1.32 -12.34
C MET A 12 -3.52 -0.13 -12.04
N LEU A 13 -3.08 -0.64 -10.88
CA LEU A 13 -3.62 -1.79 -10.18
C LEU A 13 -3.39 -1.58 -8.66
N ALA A 14 -4.46 -1.29 -7.92
CA ALA A 14 -4.50 -1.17 -6.47
C ALA A 14 -5.85 -1.68 -5.94
N GLY A 15 -5.85 -2.48 -4.87
CA GLY A 15 -7.01 -2.99 -4.13
C GLY A 15 -6.56 -4.01 -3.05
N VAL A 16 -6.31 -3.62 -1.80
CA VAL A 16 -7.20 -3.55 -0.59
C VAL A 16 -7.58 -4.92 0.01
N THR A 17 -7.21 -5.16 1.28
CA THR A 17 -7.93 -6.01 2.26
C THR A 17 -7.62 -5.59 3.71
N LEU A 18 -8.61 -5.71 4.59
CA LEU A 18 -8.76 -5.06 5.92
C LEU A 18 -8.74 -6.10 7.07
N LEU A 19 -8.37 -5.64 8.28
CA LEU A 19 -8.25 -6.36 9.56
C LEU A 19 -9.58 -6.84 10.17
N ALA A 20 -9.52 -7.91 10.98
CA ALA A 20 -10.55 -8.32 11.95
C ALA A 20 -9.93 -8.55 13.34
N ALA A 21 -10.61 -8.09 14.41
CA ALA A 21 -10.26 -8.23 15.83
C ALA A 21 -11.49 -8.69 16.64
N GLY A 22 -11.23 -9.30 17.81
CA GLY A 22 -12.10 -10.22 18.56
C GLY A 22 -13.11 -9.65 19.56
N ILE A 23 -13.95 -10.55 20.11
CA ILE A 23 -14.90 -10.31 21.22
C ILE A 23 -14.99 -11.60 22.07
N GLY A 24 -14.80 -11.51 23.39
CA GLY A 24 -15.02 -12.61 24.33
C GLY A 24 -14.85 -12.18 25.79
N GLY A 25 -15.94 -11.88 26.49
CA GLY A 25 -15.90 -11.46 27.91
C GLY A 25 -17.24 -11.12 28.60
N THR A 26 -18.39 -11.52 28.04
CA THR A 26 -19.71 -11.02 28.48
C THR A 26 -20.58 -11.99 29.29
N ALA A 27 -20.14 -13.22 29.57
CA ALA A 27 -21.04 -14.28 30.05
C ALA A 27 -21.47 -14.20 31.54
N THR A 28 -20.62 -13.73 32.46
CA THR A 28 -20.88 -13.85 33.91
C THR A 28 -21.81 -12.77 34.47
N ALA A 29 -21.80 -11.56 33.92
CA ALA A 29 -22.64 -10.46 34.42
C ALA A 29 -24.14 -10.60 34.05
N VAL A 30 -24.45 -11.40 33.03
CA VAL A 30 -25.81 -11.58 32.51
C VAL A 30 -26.62 -12.56 33.38
N ALA A 31 -25.98 -13.53 34.03
CA ALA A 31 -26.64 -14.52 34.89
C ALA A 31 -27.25 -13.90 36.17
N THR A 32 -26.50 -13.03 36.86
CA THR A 32 -26.95 -12.36 38.10
C THR A 32 -28.21 -11.52 37.91
N THR A 33 -28.31 -10.79 36.81
CA THR A 33 -29.46 -9.90 36.55
C THR A 33 -30.72 -10.67 36.18
N GLN A 34 -30.58 -11.80 35.48
CA GLN A 34 -31.69 -12.69 35.15
C GLN A 34 -32.23 -13.42 36.39
N GLY A 35 -31.34 -13.85 37.30
CA GLY A 35 -31.75 -14.52 38.55
C GLY A 35 -32.56 -13.65 39.50
N VAL A 36 -32.18 -12.39 39.67
CA VAL A 36 -32.93 -11.42 40.50
C VAL A 36 -34.31 -11.13 39.91
N ALA A 37 -34.40 -10.92 38.59
CA ALA A 37 -35.66 -10.65 37.92
C ALA A 37 -36.62 -11.85 37.98
N ALA A 38 -36.10 -13.07 37.87
CA ALA A 38 -36.89 -14.30 38.02
C ALA A 38 -37.49 -14.38 39.44
N LEU A 39 -36.67 -14.18 40.49
CA LEU A 39 -37.10 -14.24 41.88
C LEU A 39 -38.17 -13.19 42.24
N ASP A 40 -38.06 -11.97 41.71
CA ASP A 40 -39.06 -10.93 41.91
C ASP A 40 -40.41 -11.26 41.25
N GLY A 41 -40.40 -12.04 40.16
CA GLY A 41 -41.58 -12.46 39.39
C GLY A 41 -42.39 -13.62 39.99
N TYR A 42 -41.85 -14.39 40.94
CA TYR A 42 -42.54 -15.55 41.52
C TYR A 42 -43.74 -15.15 42.39
N ALA A 43 -44.90 -15.77 42.20
CA ALA A 43 -46.08 -15.52 43.04
C ALA A 43 -45.84 -15.97 44.49
N CYS A 44 -46.55 -15.38 45.45
CA CYS A 44 -46.35 -15.70 46.88
C CYS A 44 -46.60 -17.16 47.25
N ALA A 45 -47.48 -17.86 46.51
CA ALA A 45 -47.69 -19.30 46.67
C ALA A 45 -46.48 -20.14 46.24
N GLN A 46 -45.58 -19.60 45.41
CA GLN A 46 -44.40 -20.30 44.92
C GLN A 46 -43.17 -20.07 45.82
N VAL A 47 -43.15 -18.96 46.58
CA VAL A 47 -42.07 -18.57 47.50
C VAL A 47 -42.41 -18.96 48.95
N ASP A 48 -43.35 -19.89 49.12
CA ASP A 48 -43.80 -20.37 50.43
C ASP A 48 -42.63 -21.06 51.18
N PRO A 49 -42.37 -20.70 52.45
CA PRO A 49 -41.38 -21.38 53.30
C PRO A 49 -41.53 -22.92 53.36
N GLU A 50 -42.74 -23.48 53.17
CA GLU A 50 -42.97 -24.93 53.10
C GLU A 50 -42.41 -25.58 51.84
N LEU A 51 -42.31 -24.86 50.72
CA LEU A 51 -41.71 -25.38 49.48
C LEU A 51 -40.17 -25.35 49.54
N PHE A 52 -39.60 -24.33 50.18
CA PHE A 52 -38.16 -24.19 50.34
C PHE A 52 -37.53 -25.31 51.20
N THR A 53 -38.22 -25.73 52.28
CA THR A 53 -37.75 -26.84 53.14
C THR A 53 -37.90 -28.23 52.50
N ARG A 54 -38.79 -28.38 51.51
CA ARG A 54 -39.09 -29.68 50.87
C ARG A 54 -38.34 -29.92 49.56
N GLN A 55 -37.67 -28.91 49.01
CA GLN A 55 -36.80 -29.09 47.85
C GLN A 55 -35.53 -29.83 48.29
N ASN A 56 -35.18 -30.92 47.61
CA ASN A 56 -33.93 -31.62 47.84
C ASN A 56 -32.81 -30.79 47.18
N TRP A 57 -32.10 -30.00 47.99
CA TRP A 57 -31.03 -29.11 47.53
C TRP A 57 -29.76 -29.83 47.09
N SER A 58 -29.70 -31.16 47.29
CA SER A 58 -28.45 -31.88 47.16
C SER A 58 -28.17 -32.49 45.79
N ASP A 59 -29.15 -32.74 44.90
CA ASP A 59 -28.86 -33.35 43.60
C ASP A 59 -29.93 -33.03 42.54
N GLY A 60 -29.67 -32.03 41.69
CA GLY A 60 -30.25 -31.92 40.34
C GLY A 60 -31.66 -31.34 40.17
N GLY A 61 -32.27 -30.75 41.20
CA GLY A 61 -33.50 -29.97 41.07
C GLY A 61 -33.23 -28.49 41.30
N ASP A 62 -33.10 -27.69 40.24
CA ASP A 62 -32.77 -26.26 40.37
C ASP A 62 -33.87 -25.51 41.15
N PRO A 63 -33.56 -24.97 42.34
CA PRO A 63 -34.51 -24.17 43.10
C PRO A 63 -34.89 -22.95 42.26
N PHE A 64 -36.18 -22.79 41.97
CA PHE A 64 -36.68 -21.67 41.17
C PHE A 64 -36.06 -21.58 39.76
N GLY A 65 -35.54 -22.70 39.23
CA GLY A 65 -34.93 -22.78 37.91
C GLY A 65 -33.54 -22.13 37.81
N ILE A 66 -32.87 -21.84 38.93
CA ILE A 66 -31.51 -21.30 38.98
C ILE A 66 -30.60 -22.31 39.70
N PRO A 67 -29.55 -22.84 39.04
CA PRO A 67 -28.61 -23.76 39.67
C PRO A 67 -27.99 -23.15 40.93
N PHE A 68 -27.95 -23.90 42.03
CA PHE A 68 -27.45 -23.39 43.32
C PHE A 68 -26.00 -22.85 43.23
N ILE A 69 -25.17 -23.41 42.34
CA ILE A 69 -23.80 -22.95 42.09
C ILE A 69 -23.72 -21.53 41.48
N GLU A 70 -24.80 -21.03 40.90
CA GLU A 70 -24.90 -19.71 40.28
C GLU A 70 -25.47 -18.64 41.22
N TRP A 71 -25.84 -19.00 42.46
CA TRP A 71 -26.43 -18.06 43.40
C TRP A 71 -25.37 -17.15 44.01
N ASP A 72 -25.49 -15.86 43.73
CA ASP A 72 -24.69 -14.82 44.36
C ASP A 72 -25.47 -14.06 45.46
N ARG A 73 -24.77 -13.16 46.16
CA ARG A 73 -25.35 -12.35 47.23
C ARG A 73 -26.62 -11.62 46.81
N THR A 74 -26.67 -11.10 45.59
CA THR A 74 -27.84 -10.34 45.12
C THR A 74 -29.05 -11.23 44.89
N THR A 75 -28.82 -12.47 44.45
CA THR A 75 -29.83 -13.52 44.28
C THR A 75 -30.39 -13.95 45.64
N PHE A 76 -29.53 -14.17 46.64
CA PHE A 76 -29.97 -14.46 48.01
C PHE A 76 -30.78 -13.31 48.64
N GLU A 77 -30.35 -12.06 48.48
CA GLU A 77 -31.07 -10.90 49.01
C GLU A 77 -32.41 -10.65 48.28
N ALA A 78 -32.50 -10.96 46.98
CA ALA A 78 -33.76 -10.92 46.24
C ALA A 78 -34.76 -11.94 46.81
N LEU A 79 -34.32 -13.19 47.05
CA LEU A 79 -35.15 -14.20 47.69
C LEU A 79 -35.63 -13.75 49.08
N LYS A 80 -34.74 -13.23 49.94
CA LYS A 80 -35.11 -12.74 51.28
C LYS A 80 -36.17 -11.64 51.20
N ARG A 81 -36.01 -10.68 50.29
CA ARG A 81 -36.99 -9.62 50.06
C ARG A 81 -38.34 -10.19 49.61
N ARG A 82 -38.34 -11.13 48.67
CA ARG A 82 -39.57 -11.75 48.17
C ARG A 82 -40.30 -12.57 49.25
N MET A 83 -39.56 -13.37 50.01
CA MET A 83 -40.10 -14.12 51.15
C MET A 83 -40.71 -13.20 52.21
N THR A 84 -40.06 -12.06 52.47
CA THR A 84 -40.56 -11.05 53.41
C THR A 84 -41.84 -10.39 52.88
N ALA A 85 -41.89 -10.05 51.59
CA ALA A 85 -43.06 -9.46 50.95
C ALA A 85 -44.28 -10.39 50.94
N CYS A 86 -44.06 -11.70 50.85
CA CYS A 86 -45.11 -12.72 50.83
C CYS A 86 -45.48 -13.25 52.23
N ALA A 87 -44.93 -12.69 53.30
CA ALA A 87 -45.24 -13.09 54.66
C ALA A 87 -46.66 -12.63 55.05
N THR A 88 -47.48 -13.58 55.51
CA THR A 88 -48.80 -13.36 56.11
C THR A 88 -48.73 -13.64 57.61
N ASP A 89 -49.73 -13.19 58.38
CA ASP A 89 -49.75 -13.46 59.82
C ASP A 89 -49.77 -14.97 60.15
N ALA A 90 -50.31 -15.81 59.25
CA ALA A 90 -50.35 -17.25 59.38
C ALA A 90 -48.97 -17.93 59.22
N ASN A 91 -48.05 -17.37 58.42
CA ASN A 91 -46.75 -17.99 58.12
C ASN A 91 -45.53 -17.21 58.66
N ARG A 92 -45.73 -16.02 59.25
CA ARG A 92 -44.68 -15.09 59.70
C ARG A 92 -43.57 -15.75 60.53
N ARG A 93 -43.93 -16.58 61.51
CA ARG A 93 -42.94 -17.25 62.40
C ARG A 93 -42.01 -18.19 61.62
N ARG A 94 -42.53 -18.86 60.58
CA ARG A 94 -41.75 -19.77 59.73
C ARG A 94 -40.84 -19.01 58.77
N THR A 95 -41.35 -17.93 58.17
CA THR A 95 -40.54 -17.05 57.31
C THR A 95 -39.32 -16.52 58.06
N VAL A 96 -39.49 -16.07 59.30
CA VAL A 96 -38.37 -15.56 60.13
C VAL A 96 -37.33 -16.65 60.43
N MET A 97 -37.75 -17.88 60.73
CA MET A 97 -36.81 -18.99 60.94
C MET A 97 -36.03 -19.33 59.66
N MET A 98 -36.69 -19.28 58.50
CA MET A 98 -36.02 -19.56 57.23
C MET A 98 -35.00 -18.48 56.85
N LEU A 99 -35.34 -17.21 57.04
CA LEU A 99 -34.40 -16.11 56.81
C LEU A 99 -33.12 -16.27 57.64
N ARG A 100 -33.25 -16.73 58.90
CA ARG A 100 -32.08 -17.06 59.74
C ARG A 100 -31.30 -18.26 59.22
N TYR A 101 -31.98 -19.33 58.80
CA TYR A 101 -31.31 -20.49 58.20
C TYR A 101 -30.50 -20.12 56.95
N ILE A 102 -31.04 -19.26 56.08
CA ILE A 102 -30.35 -18.74 54.90
C ILE A 102 -29.13 -17.90 55.30
N ASP A 103 -29.21 -17.11 56.38
CA ASP A 103 -28.08 -16.33 56.90
C ASP A 103 -26.95 -17.22 57.49
N ASP A 104 -27.29 -18.40 57.99
CA ASP A 104 -26.38 -19.35 58.65
C ASP A 104 -25.75 -20.40 57.71
N GLN A 105 -26.15 -20.44 56.43
CA GLN A 105 -25.55 -21.31 55.41
C GLN A 105 -24.10 -20.88 55.08
N PRO A 106 -23.24 -21.77 54.51
CA PRO A 106 -21.80 -21.55 54.30
C PRO A 106 -21.40 -20.38 53.37
N TYR A 107 -22.37 -19.65 52.79
CA TYR A 107 -22.15 -18.39 52.07
C TYR A 107 -22.57 -17.14 52.87
N GLY A 108 -22.92 -17.31 54.16
CA GLY A 108 -23.21 -16.24 55.12
C GLY A 108 -21.98 -15.53 55.67
N ARG A 109 -22.14 -14.79 56.78
CA ARG A 109 -21.12 -13.89 57.37
C ARG A 109 -19.75 -14.55 57.62
N GLN A 110 -19.68 -15.85 57.88
CA GLN A 110 -18.42 -16.56 58.11
C GLN A 110 -17.54 -16.66 56.85
N ALA A 111 -18.12 -16.87 55.66
CA ALA A 111 -17.36 -16.91 54.39
C ALA A 111 -16.74 -15.57 54.01
N GLN A 112 -17.35 -14.45 54.44
CA GLN A 112 -16.83 -13.10 54.20
C GLN A 112 -15.56 -12.82 55.02
N VAL A 113 -15.46 -13.34 56.25
CA VAL A 113 -14.28 -13.15 57.11
C VAL A 113 -13.11 -13.99 56.63
N THR A 114 -13.33 -15.26 56.26
CA THR A 114 -12.28 -16.11 55.68
C THR A 114 -11.80 -15.60 54.33
N GLY A 115 -12.70 -15.19 53.43
CA GLY A 115 -12.31 -14.62 52.14
C GLY A 115 -11.53 -13.29 52.25
N GLN A 116 -11.88 -12.43 53.22
CA GLN A 116 -11.11 -11.20 53.48
C GLN A 116 -9.74 -11.49 54.11
N VAL A 117 -9.64 -12.47 55.01
CA VAL A 117 -8.36 -12.89 55.60
C VAL A 117 -7.46 -13.55 54.56
N GLU A 118 -8.00 -14.38 53.67
CA GLU A 118 -7.26 -14.99 52.56
C GLU A 118 -6.82 -13.93 51.54
N ALA A 119 -7.66 -12.96 51.21
CA ALA A 119 -7.29 -11.85 50.34
C ALA A 119 -6.21 -10.95 50.97
N LEU A 120 -6.26 -10.72 52.28
CA LEU A 120 -5.22 -9.99 53.01
C LEU A 120 -3.91 -10.78 53.05
N ARG A 121 -3.97 -12.10 53.31
CA ARG A 121 -2.80 -12.99 53.24
C ARG A 121 -2.20 -13.03 51.84
N ALA A 122 -3.01 -13.14 50.79
CA ALA A 122 -2.54 -13.11 49.41
C ALA A 122 -1.86 -11.77 49.07
N LYS A 123 -2.43 -10.64 49.50
CA LYS A 123 -1.80 -9.31 49.35
C LYS A 123 -0.49 -9.20 50.13
N GLN A 124 -0.42 -9.80 51.32
CA GLN A 124 0.78 -9.81 52.15
C GLN A 124 1.89 -10.69 51.54
N VAL A 125 1.55 -11.86 50.99
CA VAL A 125 2.49 -12.73 50.28
C VAL A 125 3.04 -12.04 49.03
N VAL A 126 2.18 -11.43 48.21
CA VAL A 126 2.60 -10.66 47.02
C VAL A 126 3.51 -9.47 47.40
N ALA A 127 3.24 -8.81 48.54
CA ALA A 127 4.12 -7.75 49.04
C ALA A 127 5.50 -8.31 49.43
N VAL A 128 5.55 -9.40 50.19
CA VAL A 128 6.80 -10.04 50.62
C VAL A 128 7.63 -10.56 49.43
N ASP A 129 6.99 -11.22 48.46
CA ASP A 129 7.67 -11.71 47.25
C ASP A 129 8.27 -10.54 46.45
N ARG A 130 7.53 -9.43 46.32
CA ARG A 130 8.01 -8.22 45.64
C ARG A 130 9.21 -7.58 46.36
N GLU A 131 9.25 -7.62 47.69
CA GLU A 131 10.40 -7.14 48.47
C GLU A 131 11.65 -8.00 48.24
N VAL A 132 11.48 -9.33 48.24
CA VAL A 132 12.57 -10.29 47.99
C VAL A 132 13.12 -10.11 46.58
N GLU A 133 12.24 -10.03 45.57
CA GLU A 133 12.64 -9.80 44.18
C GLU A 133 13.40 -8.48 43.98
N LEU A 134 12.99 -7.42 44.68
CA LEU A 134 13.66 -6.11 44.58
C LEU A 134 15.03 -6.10 45.26
N ARG A 135 15.16 -6.72 46.44
CA ARG A 135 16.45 -6.87 47.11
C ARG A 135 17.41 -7.70 46.26
N GLU A 136 16.92 -8.76 45.63
CA GLU A 136 17.71 -9.59 44.74
C GLU A 136 18.10 -8.84 43.47
N ALA A 137 17.20 -8.06 42.88
CA ALA A 137 17.51 -7.22 41.72
C ALA A 137 18.62 -6.20 42.02
N VAL A 138 18.58 -5.55 43.21
CA VAL A 138 19.65 -4.63 43.66
C VAL A 138 20.96 -5.38 43.86
N ARG A 139 20.94 -6.55 44.51
CA ARG A 139 22.14 -7.38 44.70
C ARG A 139 22.77 -7.79 43.37
N LEU A 140 21.94 -8.17 42.39
CA LEU A 140 22.40 -8.49 41.04
C LEU A 140 22.99 -7.28 40.32
N ALA A 141 22.41 -6.08 40.51
CA ALA A 141 22.98 -4.84 39.95
C ALA A 141 24.33 -4.47 40.59
N GLU A 142 24.49 -4.66 41.90
CA GLU A 142 25.77 -4.43 42.61
C GLU A 142 26.87 -5.38 42.13
N ALA A 143 26.54 -6.66 41.93
CA ALA A 143 27.49 -7.70 41.55
C ALA A 143 27.80 -7.74 40.04
N ASP A 144 27.04 -7.02 39.21
CA ASP A 144 27.19 -7.08 37.75
C ASP A 144 28.46 -6.36 37.29
N PRO A 145 29.47 -7.05 36.73
CA PRO A 145 30.71 -6.39 36.29
C PRO A 145 30.55 -5.56 35.01
N ASP A 146 29.50 -5.78 34.22
CA ASP A 146 29.29 -5.06 32.96
C ASP A 146 28.50 -3.77 33.19
N LEU A 147 29.07 -2.63 32.76
CA LEU A 147 28.47 -1.32 32.98
C LEU A 147 27.17 -1.12 32.20
N SER A 148 27.05 -1.69 31.00
CA SER A 148 25.85 -1.56 30.16
C SER A 148 24.67 -2.34 30.75
N SER A 149 24.93 -3.58 31.14
CA SER A 149 24.00 -4.43 31.86
C SER A 149 23.60 -3.81 33.21
N ARG A 150 24.58 -3.32 33.98
CA ARG A 150 24.34 -2.62 35.25
C ARG A 150 23.43 -1.40 35.08
N ARG A 151 23.65 -0.56 34.07
CA ARG A 151 22.78 0.59 33.73
C ARG A 151 21.34 0.15 33.46
N THR A 152 21.17 -0.90 32.66
CA THR A 152 19.84 -1.42 32.33
C THR A 152 19.11 -1.94 33.56
N ARG A 153 19.82 -2.64 34.45
CA ARG A 153 19.29 -3.14 35.73
C ARG A 153 18.89 -2.01 36.67
N VAL A 154 19.73 -1.00 36.85
CA VAL A 154 19.42 0.16 37.70
C VAL A 154 18.18 0.89 37.19
N ALA A 155 18.07 1.13 35.88
CA ALA A 155 16.90 1.79 35.29
C ALA A 155 15.61 0.97 35.49
N GLU A 156 15.69 -0.35 35.43
CA GLU A 156 14.55 -1.24 35.68
C GLU A 156 14.15 -1.25 37.17
N ILE A 157 15.10 -1.27 38.08
CA ILE A 157 14.85 -1.17 39.52
C ILE A 157 14.20 0.18 39.85
N ASP A 158 14.68 1.28 39.26
CA ASP A 158 14.12 2.61 39.45
C ASP A 158 12.66 2.72 39.00
N ARG A 159 12.31 2.09 37.87
CA ARG A 159 10.91 1.99 37.42
C ARG A 159 10.05 1.22 38.43
N ARG A 160 10.58 0.15 39.03
CA ARG A 160 9.84 -0.67 40.00
C ARG A 160 9.65 0.06 41.34
N LEU A 161 10.65 0.83 41.77
CA LEU A 161 10.58 1.71 42.93
C LEU A 161 9.58 2.86 42.70
N ALA A 162 9.57 3.46 41.51
CA ALA A 162 8.64 4.56 41.17
C ALA A 162 7.16 4.14 41.08
N ARG A 163 6.87 2.86 40.82
CA ARG A 163 5.48 2.33 40.75
C ARG A 163 4.79 2.22 42.11
N GLY A 164 5.51 2.39 43.22
CA GLY A 164 4.96 2.35 44.58
C GLY A 164 4.48 0.96 45.02
N GLY A 165 3.99 0.85 46.26
CA GLY A 165 3.56 -0.42 46.87
C GLY A 165 4.68 -1.21 47.54
N ILE A 166 5.73 -0.51 47.99
CA ILE A 166 6.86 -1.04 48.76
C ILE A 166 6.90 -0.24 50.07
N PRO A 167 7.23 -0.83 51.23
CA PRO A 167 7.38 -0.07 52.46
C PRO A 167 8.47 1.01 52.34
N SER A 168 8.18 2.21 52.84
CA SER A 168 9.07 3.38 52.75
C SER A 168 10.48 3.14 53.30
N ALA A 169 10.60 2.34 54.38
CA ALA A 169 11.88 1.97 54.96
C ALA A 169 12.74 1.14 54.00
N LEU A 170 12.13 0.21 53.26
CA LEU A 170 12.83 -0.60 52.26
C LEU A 170 13.18 0.23 51.01
N GLU A 171 12.29 1.11 50.58
CA GLU A 171 12.55 2.01 49.45
C GLU A 171 13.77 2.91 49.71
N LEU A 172 13.89 3.46 50.92
CA LEU A 172 15.04 4.27 51.33
C LEU A 172 16.35 3.46 51.34
N ASP A 173 16.33 2.25 51.89
CA ASP A 173 17.49 1.35 51.92
C ASP A 173 17.96 0.97 50.51
N LEU A 174 17.04 0.57 49.64
CA LEU A 174 17.37 0.20 48.26
C LEU A 174 17.90 1.40 47.47
N ARG A 175 17.36 2.60 47.68
CA ARG A 175 17.89 3.83 47.04
C ARG A 175 19.31 4.14 47.49
N ALA A 176 19.59 4.06 48.79
CA ALA A 176 20.93 4.29 49.32
C ALA A 176 21.96 3.31 48.74
N ARG A 177 21.56 2.06 48.47
CA ARG A 177 22.41 1.06 47.80
C ARG A 177 22.61 1.31 46.31
N LEU A 178 21.64 1.91 45.63
CA LEU A 178 21.73 2.25 44.20
C LEU A 178 22.54 3.53 43.94
N ASP A 179 22.61 4.46 44.89
CA ASP A 179 23.28 5.76 44.70
C ASP A 179 24.77 5.66 44.32
N PRO A 180 25.60 4.81 44.96
CA PRO A 180 26.99 4.61 44.54
C PRO A 180 27.10 4.11 43.09
N ILE A 181 26.18 3.23 42.67
CA ILE A 181 26.15 2.70 41.30
C ILE A 181 25.79 3.82 40.31
N ARG A 182 24.80 4.66 40.64
CA ARG A 182 24.39 5.81 39.82
C ARG A 182 25.54 6.80 39.65
N SER A 183 26.27 7.11 40.73
CA SER A 183 27.44 8.00 40.67
C SER A 183 28.52 7.44 39.75
N ALA A 184 28.85 6.15 39.88
CA ALA A 184 29.86 5.51 39.02
C ALA A 184 29.47 5.49 37.54
N LEU A 185 28.17 5.27 37.23
CA LEU A 185 27.67 5.36 35.86
C LEU A 185 27.76 6.78 35.31
N ALA A 186 27.39 7.79 36.10
CA ALA A 186 27.47 9.20 35.71
C ALA A 186 28.91 9.66 35.44
N ASP A 187 29.86 9.26 36.30
CA ASP A 187 31.28 9.56 36.11
C ASP A 187 31.82 8.95 34.82
N GLN A 188 31.44 7.72 34.49
CA GLN A 188 31.86 7.08 33.24
C GLN A 188 31.25 7.75 32.01
N ASP A 189 29.99 8.16 32.08
CA ASP A 189 29.32 8.86 30.98
C ASP A 189 29.97 10.22 30.71
N SER A 190 30.39 10.94 31.74
CA SER A 190 31.14 12.19 31.58
C SER A 190 32.46 11.98 30.83
N LYS A 191 33.20 10.90 31.14
CA LYS A 191 34.46 10.54 30.46
C LYS A 191 34.23 10.15 29.00
N ASN A 192 33.19 9.36 28.72
CA ASN A 192 32.84 8.94 27.37
C ASN A 192 32.44 10.14 26.49
N VAL A 193 31.67 11.08 27.04
CA VAL A 193 31.28 12.32 26.33
C VAL A 193 32.51 13.17 26.00
N ALA A 194 33.43 13.34 26.94
CA ALA A 194 34.68 14.09 26.70
C ALA A 194 35.55 13.42 25.63
N ALA A 195 35.70 12.09 25.65
CA ALA A 195 36.45 11.34 24.64
C ALA A 195 35.82 11.46 23.24
N ASN A 196 34.49 11.35 23.15
CA ASN A 196 33.77 11.50 21.88
C ASN A 196 33.87 12.92 21.32
N ALA A 197 33.82 13.95 22.17
CA ALA A 197 33.98 15.33 21.74
C ALA A 197 35.39 15.59 21.16
N ALA A 198 36.44 15.03 21.78
CA ALA A 198 37.80 15.11 21.28
C ALA A 198 37.97 14.40 19.94
N ALA A 199 37.42 13.19 19.79
CA ALA A 199 37.45 12.44 18.53
C ALA A 199 36.72 13.17 17.39
N LEU A 200 35.55 13.77 17.67
CA LEU A 200 34.80 14.56 16.69
C LEU A 200 35.56 15.82 16.25
N ALA A 201 36.27 16.48 17.18
CA ALA A 201 37.09 17.63 16.87
C ALA A 201 38.27 17.26 15.95
N GLN A 202 38.94 16.13 16.21
CA GLN A 202 40.00 15.61 15.33
C GLN A 202 39.47 15.28 13.93
N GLN A 203 38.33 14.59 13.84
CA GLN A 203 37.71 14.24 12.56
C GLN A 203 37.37 15.47 11.71
N ARG A 204 36.88 16.56 12.34
CA ARG A 204 36.59 17.81 11.64
C ARG A 204 37.85 18.46 11.06
N THR A 205 38.96 18.44 11.80
CA THR A 205 40.24 18.97 11.33
C THR A 205 40.79 18.17 10.16
N GLU A 206 40.76 16.84 10.23
CA GLU A 206 41.20 15.97 9.13
C GLU A 206 40.32 16.13 7.87
N ALA A 207 39.01 16.29 8.06
CA ALA A 207 38.09 16.55 6.95
C ALA A 207 38.38 17.91 6.29
N ALA A 208 38.67 18.95 7.07
CA ALA A 208 39.04 20.26 6.55
C ALA A 208 40.36 20.20 5.76
N ASN A 209 41.37 19.51 6.28
CA ASN A 209 42.66 19.34 5.60
C ASN A 209 42.51 18.61 4.27
N ARG A 210 41.73 17.52 4.22
CA ARG A 210 41.44 16.79 2.97
C ARG A 210 40.68 17.65 1.96
N ALA A 211 39.73 18.46 2.42
CA ALA A 211 38.99 19.36 1.54
C ALA A 211 39.89 20.45 0.93
N GLU A 212 40.86 20.96 1.69
CA GLU A 212 41.85 21.92 1.18
C GLU A 212 42.80 21.29 0.15
N GLU A 213 43.27 20.06 0.42
CA GLU A 213 44.11 19.30 -0.51
C GLU A 213 43.40 19.04 -1.84
N GLN A 214 42.13 18.63 -1.78
CA GLN A 214 41.30 18.46 -2.98
C GLN A 214 41.11 19.77 -3.76
N ARG A 215 40.95 20.91 -3.07
CA ARG A 215 40.87 22.22 -3.74
C ARG A 215 42.18 22.57 -4.45
N LYS A 216 43.33 22.31 -3.83
CA LYS A 216 44.64 22.54 -4.45
C LYS A 216 44.83 21.68 -5.70
N LEU A 217 44.49 20.39 -5.62
CA LEU A 217 44.53 19.47 -6.77
C LEU A 217 43.58 19.92 -7.90
N ALA A 218 42.37 20.36 -7.55
CA ALA A 218 41.40 20.86 -8.52
C ALA A 218 41.89 22.14 -9.23
N LEU A 219 42.53 23.06 -8.51
CA LEU A 219 43.12 24.27 -9.10
C LEU A 219 44.30 23.96 -10.02
N GLN A 220 45.14 22.98 -9.67
CA GLN A 220 46.25 22.54 -10.53
C GLN A 220 45.79 21.88 -11.83
N GLN A 221 44.68 21.12 -11.79
CA GLN A 221 44.13 20.42 -12.95
C GLN A 221 43.15 21.27 -13.79
N ALA A 222 42.72 22.43 -13.28
CA ALA A 222 41.79 23.32 -13.98
C ALA A 222 42.23 23.69 -15.42
N PRO A 223 43.49 24.09 -15.70
CA PRO A 223 43.89 24.46 -17.06
C PRO A 223 43.88 23.28 -18.04
N GLU A 224 44.29 22.08 -17.60
CA GLU A 224 44.25 20.88 -18.44
C GLU A 224 42.82 20.49 -18.81
N ARG A 225 41.89 20.51 -17.84
CA ARG A 225 40.47 20.23 -18.10
C ARG A 225 39.84 21.24 -19.05
N GLN A 226 40.20 22.52 -18.94
CA GLN A 226 39.73 23.55 -19.87
C GLN A 226 40.27 23.33 -21.29
N ALA A 227 41.55 22.99 -21.42
CA ALA A 227 42.18 22.70 -22.72
C ALA A 227 41.54 21.46 -23.38
N ASP A 228 41.30 20.39 -22.62
CA ASP A 228 40.67 19.18 -23.15
C ASP A 228 39.20 19.41 -23.54
N ALA A 229 38.44 20.18 -22.74
CA ALA A 229 37.09 20.58 -23.09
C ALA A 229 37.04 21.38 -24.40
N GLN A 230 37.97 22.31 -24.61
CA GLN A 230 38.06 23.07 -25.87
C GLN A 230 38.42 22.18 -27.06
N ARG A 231 39.35 21.23 -26.89
CA ARG A 231 39.70 20.26 -27.95
C ARG A 231 38.52 19.38 -28.33
N GLN A 232 37.75 18.90 -27.34
CA GLN A 232 36.56 18.09 -27.58
C GLN A 232 35.47 18.88 -28.31
N GLN A 233 35.24 20.14 -27.91
CA GLN A 233 34.30 21.02 -28.60
C GLN A 233 34.71 21.26 -30.06
N ALA A 234 35.99 21.56 -30.30
CA ALA A 234 36.51 21.75 -31.66
C ALA A 234 36.43 20.47 -32.50
N ALA A 235 36.71 19.30 -31.93
CA ALA A 235 36.57 18.02 -32.62
C ALA A 235 35.11 17.72 -32.99
N THR A 236 34.18 18.01 -32.08
CA THR A 236 32.74 17.82 -32.33
C THR A 236 32.25 18.75 -33.44
N GLN A 237 32.66 20.02 -33.41
CA GLN A 237 32.32 20.99 -34.46
C GLN A 237 32.87 20.57 -35.83
N ARG A 238 34.10 20.05 -35.88
CA ARG A 238 34.69 19.53 -37.14
C ARG A 238 33.91 18.34 -37.68
N GLN A 239 33.54 17.38 -36.82
CA GLN A 239 32.74 16.23 -37.25
C GLN A 239 31.36 16.65 -37.77
N GLN A 240 30.70 17.61 -37.12
CA GLN A 240 29.43 18.16 -37.59
C GLN A 240 29.58 18.85 -38.95
N ALA A 241 30.58 19.71 -39.11
CA ALA A 241 30.84 20.38 -40.38
C ALA A 241 31.19 19.39 -41.51
N GLU A 242 31.94 18.33 -41.22
CA GLU A 242 32.24 17.27 -42.19
C GLU A 242 30.99 16.47 -42.60
N LEU A 243 30.08 16.20 -41.65
CA LEU A 243 28.81 15.55 -41.94
C LEU A 243 27.90 16.43 -42.79
N GLU A 244 27.75 17.71 -42.42
CA GLU A 244 26.97 18.69 -43.18
C GLU A 244 27.53 18.86 -44.61
N ALA A 245 28.84 18.98 -44.75
CA ALA A 245 29.48 19.09 -46.06
C ALA A 245 29.28 17.82 -46.93
N ARG A 246 29.30 16.63 -46.32
CA ARG A 246 28.98 15.38 -47.02
C ARG A 246 27.52 15.31 -47.46
N GLU A 247 26.59 15.70 -46.58
CA GLU A 247 25.17 15.75 -46.91
C GLU A 247 24.88 16.76 -48.02
N GLU A 248 25.52 17.93 -48.00
CA GLU A 248 25.38 18.92 -49.06
C GLU A 248 25.96 18.41 -50.39
N ALA A 249 27.13 17.77 -50.37
CA ALA A 249 27.72 17.17 -51.56
C ALA A 249 26.83 16.05 -52.15
N GLU A 250 26.23 15.21 -51.32
CA GLU A 250 25.24 14.20 -51.73
C GLU A 250 24.00 14.84 -52.35
N ARG A 251 23.47 15.91 -51.75
CA ARG A 251 22.32 16.66 -52.28
C ARG A 251 22.63 17.28 -53.65
N VAL A 252 23.78 17.92 -53.80
CA VAL A 252 24.20 18.50 -55.09
C VAL A 252 24.33 17.43 -56.16
N LYS A 253 24.91 16.27 -55.84
CA LYS A 253 24.97 15.13 -56.77
C LYS A 253 23.57 14.63 -57.16
N ALA A 254 22.66 14.52 -56.20
CA ALA A 254 21.28 14.10 -56.45
C ALA A 254 20.53 15.11 -57.33
N ASP A 255 20.70 16.41 -57.09
CA ASP A 255 20.11 17.47 -57.91
C ASP A 255 20.67 17.49 -59.34
N GLN A 256 21.97 17.27 -59.51
CA GLN A 256 22.58 17.12 -60.84
C GLN A 256 22.02 15.89 -61.59
N ALA A 257 21.91 14.75 -60.91
CA ALA A 257 21.33 13.54 -61.49
C ALA A 257 19.85 13.71 -61.84
N TYR A 258 19.09 14.44 -61.01
CA TYR A 258 17.72 14.83 -61.30
C TYR A 258 17.63 15.74 -62.52
N ALA A 259 18.45 16.80 -62.58
CA ALA A 259 18.44 17.77 -63.69
C ALA A 259 18.66 17.11 -65.06
N GLN A 260 19.53 16.10 -65.13
CA GLN A 260 19.76 15.32 -66.35
C GLN A 260 18.54 14.51 -66.82
N ARG A 261 17.64 14.13 -65.90
CA ARG A 261 16.46 13.29 -66.18
C ARG A 261 15.15 14.09 -66.22
N ALA A 262 15.10 15.27 -65.61
CA ALA A 262 13.88 16.02 -65.34
C ALA A 262 13.01 16.31 -66.57
N SER A 263 13.64 16.55 -67.72
CA SER A 263 12.96 16.81 -69.00
C SER A 263 12.20 15.59 -69.54
N GLY A 264 12.66 14.37 -69.25
CA GLY A 264 12.02 13.11 -69.67
C GLY A 264 10.97 12.58 -68.68
N LEU A 265 10.82 13.20 -67.51
CA LEU A 265 9.88 12.74 -66.48
C LEU A 265 8.45 13.26 -66.74
N PRO A 266 7.42 12.43 -66.48
CA PRO A 266 6.03 12.88 -66.47
C PRO A 266 5.82 14.04 -65.49
N ALA A 267 4.94 15.00 -65.83
CA ALA A 267 4.70 16.19 -65.01
C ALA A 267 4.32 15.88 -63.54
N PRO A 268 3.48 14.86 -63.23
CA PRO A 268 3.18 14.50 -61.84
C PRO A 268 4.41 14.02 -61.06
N VAL A 269 5.28 13.23 -61.69
CA VAL A 269 6.53 12.72 -61.09
C VAL A 269 7.50 13.86 -60.84
N ARG A 270 7.64 14.78 -61.80
CA ARG A 270 8.47 15.97 -61.67
C ARG A 270 8.03 16.85 -60.50
N SER A 271 6.73 17.17 -60.44
CA SER A 271 6.17 17.97 -59.35
C SER A 271 6.33 17.31 -57.98
N PHE A 272 6.20 15.97 -57.92
CA PHE A 272 6.44 15.22 -56.69
C PHE A 272 7.89 15.35 -56.21
N LEU A 273 8.87 15.15 -57.10
CA LEU A 273 10.29 15.21 -56.75
C LEU A 273 10.78 16.64 -56.44
N GLU A 274 10.18 17.66 -57.05
CA GLU A 274 10.46 19.07 -56.72
C GLU A 274 9.95 19.44 -55.33
N LYS A 275 8.75 18.99 -54.97
CA LYS A 275 8.17 19.22 -53.64
C LYS A 275 8.81 18.36 -52.55
N ASN A 276 9.45 17.25 -52.93
CA ASN A 276 10.05 16.28 -52.01
C ASN A 276 11.49 15.97 -52.44
N PRO A 277 12.43 16.92 -52.26
CA PRO A 277 13.80 16.78 -52.72
C PRO A 277 14.54 15.59 -52.08
N GLN A 278 14.12 15.14 -50.89
CA GLN A 278 14.66 13.96 -50.21
C GLN A 278 14.48 12.66 -51.01
N PHE A 279 13.58 12.62 -52.00
CA PHE A 279 13.37 11.46 -52.87
C PHE A 279 14.10 11.55 -54.21
N LYS A 280 14.85 12.63 -54.48
CA LYS A 280 15.72 12.73 -55.67
C LYS A 280 16.93 11.78 -55.62
N PRO A 281 17.61 11.56 -54.48
CA PRO A 281 18.70 10.60 -54.41
C PRO A 281 18.24 9.19 -54.78
N MET A 282 19.03 8.46 -55.57
CA MET A 282 18.69 7.07 -55.94
C MET A 282 18.65 6.14 -54.71
N THR A 283 19.36 6.50 -53.64
CA THR A 283 19.37 5.83 -52.33
C THR A 283 18.02 5.89 -51.62
N ALA A 284 17.17 6.88 -51.91
CA ALA A 284 15.83 7.03 -51.32
C ALA A 284 14.79 6.02 -51.85
N ARG A 285 15.21 5.05 -52.68
CA ARG A 285 14.34 4.01 -53.23
C ARG A 285 13.65 3.21 -52.13
N GLU A 286 14.36 2.86 -51.05
CA GLU A 286 13.80 2.07 -49.95
C GLU A 286 12.73 2.86 -49.19
N ASP A 287 12.98 4.14 -48.91
CA ASP A 287 12.02 5.03 -48.26
C ASP A 287 10.75 5.19 -49.10
N LEU A 288 10.87 5.28 -50.43
CA LEU A 288 9.72 5.30 -51.33
C LEU A 288 8.96 3.98 -51.35
N LEU A 289 9.63 2.83 -51.22
CA LEU A 289 8.96 1.53 -51.09
C LEU A 289 8.22 1.40 -49.74
N GLN A 290 8.74 1.98 -48.67
CA GLN A 290 8.05 2.08 -47.39
C GLN A 290 6.84 3.01 -47.48
N LEU A 291 6.98 4.18 -48.09
CA LEU A 291 5.87 5.10 -48.35
C LEU A 291 4.78 4.43 -49.18
N LEU A 292 5.18 3.70 -50.25
CA LEU A 292 4.26 2.93 -51.07
C LEU A 292 3.49 1.90 -50.23
N THR A 293 4.19 1.21 -49.33
CA THR A 293 3.60 0.22 -48.42
C THR A 293 2.58 0.84 -47.48
N ALA A 294 2.88 2.01 -46.91
CA ALA A 294 1.96 2.72 -46.03
C ALA A 294 0.68 3.18 -46.77
N VAL A 295 0.83 3.72 -47.99
CA VAL A 295 -0.33 4.16 -48.79
C VAL A 295 -1.17 2.96 -49.27
N ASP A 296 -0.53 1.84 -49.62
CA ASP A 296 -1.23 0.58 -49.97
C ASP A 296 -2.03 0.02 -48.78
N ALA A 297 -1.48 0.13 -47.56
CA ALA A 297 -2.17 -0.28 -46.34
C ALA A 297 -3.43 0.57 -46.10
N VAL A 298 -3.32 1.90 -46.23
CA VAL A 298 -4.49 2.79 -46.14
C VAL A 298 -5.53 2.45 -47.22
N GLY A 299 -5.08 2.18 -48.45
CA GLY A 299 -5.97 1.74 -49.53
C GLY A 299 -6.67 0.41 -49.22
N TYR A 300 -5.95 -0.56 -48.66
CA TYR A 300 -6.47 -1.86 -48.24
C TYR A 300 -7.49 -1.74 -47.10
N ASP A 301 -7.22 -0.89 -46.12
CA ASP A 301 -8.12 -0.65 -44.99
C ASP A 301 -9.43 0.00 -45.48
N LEU A 302 -9.33 1.05 -46.30
CA LEU A 302 -10.50 1.70 -46.90
C LEU A 302 -11.31 0.75 -47.79
N GLU A 303 -10.64 -0.12 -48.56
CA GLU A 303 -11.28 -1.16 -49.37
C GLU A 303 -12.00 -2.20 -48.50
N THR A 304 -11.35 -2.66 -47.43
CA THR A 304 -11.92 -3.61 -46.46
C THR A 304 -13.16 -3.07 -45.76
N CYS A 305 -13.20 -1.74 -45.58
CA CYS A 305 -14.21 -1.03 -44.81
C CYS A 305 -15.24 -0.29 -45.69
N ARG A 306 -15.16 -0.42 -47.02
CA ARG A 306 -15.93 0.38 -47.99
C ARG A 306 -17.44 0.35 -47.78
N GLY A 307 -18.01 -0.81 -47.42
CA GLY A 307 -19.44 -0.95 -47.12
C GLY A 307 -19.86 -0.38 -45.76
N SER A 308 -18.90 -0.12 -44.88
CA SER A 308 -19.11 0.39 -43.52
C SER A 308 -18.69 1.85 -43.33
N LEU A 309 -18.19 2.50 -44.38
CA LEU A 309 -17.71 3.88 -44.35
C LEU A 309 -18.33 4.69 -45.50
N GLU A 310 -19.66 4.72 -45.55
CA GLU A 310 -20.40 5.59 -46.47
C GLU A 310 -19.99 7.06 -46.21
N GLY A 311 -19.41 7.72 -47.23
CA GLY A 311 -18.87 9.09 -47.15
C GLY A 311 -17.36 9.20 -47.40
N TYR A 312 -16.59 8.12 -47.29
CA TYR A 312 -15.11 8.15 -47.42
C TYR A 312 -14.60 7.90 -48.87
N GLN A 313 -15.45 8.09 -49.88
CA GLN A 313 -15.08 7.86 -51.28
C GLN A 313 -13.97 8.80 -51.76
N SER A 314 -13.94 10.04 -51.26
CA SER A 314 -12.88 11.00 -51.55
C SER A 314 -11.52 10.53 -51.04
N ASP A 315 -11.48 9.99 -49.83
CA ASP A 315 -10.23 9.53 -49.20
C ASP A 315 -9.69 8.27 -49.86
N TRP A 316 -10.59 7.37 -50.29
CA TRP A 316 -10.20 6.21 -51.10
C TRP A 316 -9.61 6.62 -52.44
N THR A 317 -10.27 7.55 -53.13
CA THR A 317 -9.79 8.06 -54.43
C THR A 317 -8.45 8.77 -54.27
N GLU A 318 -8.27 9.53 -53.19
CA GLU A 318 -7.02 10.21 -52.87
C GLU A 318 -5.89 9.22 -52.53
N ALA A 319 -6.18 8.17 -51.76
CA ALA A 319 -5.21 7.11 -51.47
C ALA A 319 -4.74 6.40 -52.74
N GLN A 320 -5.67 6.05 -53.65
CA GLN A 320 -5.34 5.46 -54.95
C GLN A 320 -4.50 6.41 -55.81
N ARG A 321 -4.84 7.71 -55.82
CA ARG A 321 -4.07 8.73 -56.54
C ARG A 321 -2.64 8.84 -56.02
N ARG A 322 -2.45 8.88 -54.70
CA ARG A 322 -1.12 8.94 -54.06
C ARG A 322 -0.33 7.67 -54.30
N TYR A 323 -0.97 6.51 -54.21
CA TYR A 323 -0.35 5.23 -54.49
C TYR A 323 0.18 5.17 -55.92
N GLY A 324 -0.65 5.52 -56.90
CA GLY A 324 -0.26 5.57 -58.31
C GLY A 324 0.89 6.54 -58.59
N LEU A 325 0.89 7.71 -57.93
CA LEU A 325 1.99 8.68 -58.04
C LEU A 325 3.32 8.09 -57.53
N VAL A 326 3.33 7.47 -56.35
CA VAL A 326 4.55 6.86 -55.77
C VAL A 326 5.03 5.69 -56.63
N GLN A 327 4.12 4.85 -57.15
CA GLN A 327 4.49 3.80 -58.11
C GLN A 327 5.13 4.38 -59.36
N GLN A 328 4.57 5.46 -59.91
CA GLN A 328 5.09 6.10 -61.11
C GLN A 328 6.50 6.65 -60.87
N VAL A 329 6.76 7.29 -59.72
CA VAL A 329 8.09 7.75 -59.31
C VAL A 329 9.08 6.58 -59.24
N LEU A 330 8.70 5.49 -58.59
CA LEU A 330 9.54 4.28 -58.48
C LEU A 330 9.86 3.66 -59.85
N LEU A 331 8.89 3.62 -60.75
CA LEU A 331 9.02 3.09 -62.12
C LEU A 331 9.90 3.99 -62.99
N THR A 332 9.52 5.26 -63.12
CA THR A 332 10.09 6.15 -64.14
C THR A 332 11.39 6.81 -63.71
N TYR A 333 11.65 6.93 -62.41
CA TYR A 333 12.82 7.65 -61.90
C TYR A 333 13.80 6.74 -61.15
N HIS A 334 13.32 5.87 -60.25
CA HIS A 334 14.18 4.93 -59.51
C HIS A 334 14.44 3.60 -60.22
N GLY A 335 13.82 3.35 -61.38
CA GLY A 335 14.06 2.16 -62.19
C GLY A 335 13.60 0.84 -61.56
N VAL A 336 12.62 0.89 -60.66
CA VAL A 336 11.97 -0.33 -60.15
C VAL A 336 11.08 -0.90 -61.25
N THR A 337 11.10 -2.21 -61.47
CA THR A 337 10.28 -2.83 -62.52
C THR A 337 8.83 -2.96 -62.09
N ALA A 338 7.90 -2.94 -63.05
CA ALA A 338 6.48 -3.18 -62.79
C ALA A 338 6.26 -4.56 -62.15
N ALA A 339 7.04 -5.57 -62.56
CA ALA A 339 7.02 -6.91 -61.98
C ALA A 339 7.37 -6.91 -60.49
N ASN A 340 8.41 -6.16 -60.09
CA ASN A 340 8.82 -6.07 -58.68
C ASN A 340 7.76 -5.34 -57.84
N LEU A 341 7.18 -4.26 -58.36
CA LEU A 341 6.09 -3.55 -57.65
C LEU A 341 4.86 -4.44 -57.49
N ALA A 342 4.47 -5.17 -58.54
CA ALA A 342 3.32 -6.08 -58.50
C ALA A 342 3.56 -7.26 -57.53
N ALA A 343 4.75 -7.86 -57.57
CA ALA A 343 5.13 -8.93 -56.64
C ALA A 343 5.10 -8.43 -55.19
N GLY A 344 5.66 -7.25 -54.93
CA GLY A 344 5.64 -6.63 -53.60
C GLY A 344 4.23 -6.32 -53.11
N ALA A 345 3.36 -5.76 -53.96
CA ALA A 345 1.97 -5.49 -53.63
C ALA A 345 1.19 -6.79 -53.31
N LYS A 346 1.39 -7.84 -54.12
CA LYS A 346 0.80 -9.16 -53.87
C LYS A 346 1.24 -9.74 -52.53
N ALA A 347 2.53 -9.70 -52.24
CA ALA A 347 3.08 -10.20 -50.98
C ALA A 347 2.49 -9.46 -49.77
N ARG A 348 2.46 -8.12 -49.80
CA ARG A 348 1.87 -7.31 -48.71
C ARG A 348 0.40 -7.62 -48.47
N ARG A 349 -0.42 -7.63 -49.53
CA ARG A 349 -1.85 -7.93 -49.43
C ARG A 349 -2.12 -9.35 -48.95
N GLN A 350 -1.30 -10.32 -49.36
CA GLN A 350 -1.38 -11.68 -48.85
C GLN A 350 -1.11 -11.70 -47.34
N THR A 351 -0.03 -11.05 -46.89
CA THR A 351 0.32 -10.95 -45.46
C THR A 351 -0.83 -10.35 -44.63
N TRP A 352 -1.41 -9.22 -45.05
CA TRP A 352 -2.53 -8.58 -44.33
C TRP A 352 -3.81 -9.42 -44.32
N THR A 353 -4.06 -10.14 -45.40
CA THR A 353 -5.22 -11.04 -45.50
C THR A 353 -5.04 -12.23 -44.56
N THR A 354 -3.83 -12.80 -44.47
CA THR A 354 -3.54 -13.95 -43.61
C THR A 354 -3.36 -13.60 -42.13
N SER A 355 -3.01 -12.35 -41.79
CA SER A 355 -2.76 -11.93 -40.40
C SER A 355 -4.04 -11.71 -39.59
N GLY A 356 -5.22 -11.79 -40.21
CA GLY A 356 -6.50 -11.48 -39.57
C GLY A 356 -6.76 -9.98 -39.40
N ALA A 357 -5.88 -9.11 -39.92
CA ALA A 357 -6.01 -7.65 -39.82
C ALA A 357 -7.36 -7.15 -40.37
N ALA A 358 -7.79 -7.67 -41.52
CA ALA A 358 -9.09 -7.34 -42.11
C ALA A 358 -10.28 -7.74 -41.21
N GLY A 359 -10.17 -8.86 -40.49
CA GLY A 359 -11.18 -9.30 -39.52
C GLY A 359 -11.26 -8.36 -38.32
N GLY A 360 -10.10 -7.98 -37.75
CA GLY A 360 -10.02 -7.02 -36.66
C GLY A 360 -10.56 -5.63 -37.02
N LEU A 361 -10.21 -5.12 -38.20
CA LEU A 361 -10.71 -3.84 -38.72
C LEU A 361 -12.24 -3.82 -38.86
N ARG A 362 -12.82 -4.86 -39.48
CA ARG A 362 -14.28 -4.97 -39.63
C ARG A 362 -14.98 -5.06 -38.27
N ALA A 363 -14.44 -5.86 -37.34
CA ALA A 363 -14.99 -5.98 -35.99
C ALA A 363 -14.99 -4.64 -35.24
N ASN A 364 -13.88 -3.88 -35.30
CA ASN A 364 -13.79 -2.56 -34.67
C ASN A 364 -14.81 -1.57 -35.23
N ILE A 365 -15.04 -1.57 -36.55
CA ILE A 365 -16.03 -0.67 -37.16
C ILE A 365 -17.46 -1.05 -36.75
N ILE A 366 -17.78 -2.35 -36.68
CA ILE A 366 -19.08 -2.81 -36.18
C ILE A 366 -19.28 -2.34 -34.74
N LEU A 367 -18.28 -2.51 -33.88
CA LEU A 367 -18.31 -2.07 -32.49
C LEU A 367 -18.51 -0.54 -32.38
N MET A 368 -17.77 0.25 -33.16
CA MET A 368 -17.93 1.71 -33.17
C MET A 368 -19.34 2.13 -33.61
N ARG A 369 -19.86 1.54 -34.70
CA ARG A 369 -21.22 1.83 -35.18
C ARG A 369 -22.27 1.50 -34.11
N GLN A 370 -22.14 0.36 -33.44
CA GLN A 370 -23.04 -0.04 -32.35
C GLN A 370 -22.98 0.94 -31.18
N ALA A 371 -21.77 1.32 -30.74
CA ALA A 371 -21.60 2.27 -29.64
C ALA A 371 -22.17 3.66 -29.96
N CYS A 372 -21.92 4.19 -31.16
CA CYS A 372 -22.49 5.46 -31.59
C CYS A 372 -24.02 5.41 -31.73
N ALA A 373 -24.58 4.32 -32.27
CA ALA A 373 -26.02 4.14 -32.35
C ALA A 373 -26.68 4.06 -30.97
N GLN A 374 -26.06 3.35 -30.01
CA GLN A 374 -26.52 3.32 -28.62
C GLN A 374 -26.48 4.71 -27.96
N ALA A 375 -25.40 5.46 -28.16
CA ALA A 375 -25.29 6.82 -27.65
C ALA A 375 -26.35 7.76 -28.24
N LEU A 376 -26.65 7.64 -29.54
CA LEU A 376 -27.71 8.40 -30.21
C LEU A 376 -29.10 8.02 -29.67
N ASN A 377 -29.38 6.73 -29.47
CA ASN A 377 -30.65 6.27 -28.91
C ASN A 377 -30.83 6.74 -27.45
N LEU A 378 -29.76 6.74 -26.66
CA LEU A 378 -29.79 7.27 -25.28
C LEU A 378 -30.04 8.78 -25.27
N SER A 379 -29.41 9.54 -26.16
CA SER A 379 -29.58 10.99 -26.21
C SER A 379 -30.96 11.39 -26.74
N THR A 380 -31.49 10.67 -27.74
CA THR A 380 -32.88 10.87 -28.22
C THR A 380 -33.90 10.44 -27.16
N GLY A 381 -33.70 9.30 -26.49
CA GLY A 381 -34.54 8.87 -25.39
C GLY A 381 -34.53 9.84 -24.20
N LEU A 382 -33.39 10.44 -23.87
CA LEU A 382 -33.29 11.52 -22.87
C LEU A 382 -33.96 12.81 -23.31
N ALA A 383 -33.86 13.15 -24.61
CA ALA A 383 -34.52 14.31 -25.18
C ALA A 383 -36.06 14.14 -25.24
N GLU A 384 -36.55 12.92 -25.43
CA GLU A 384 -37.97 12.58 -25.34
C GLU A 384 -38.46 12.51 -23.89
N PHE A 385 -37.65 12.03 -22.95
CA PHE A 385 -37.98 12.03 -21.52
C PHE A 385 -38.03 13.44 -20.90
N SER A 386 -37.34 14.40 -21.50
CA SER A 386 -37.27 15.81 -21.04
C SER A 386 -38.27 16.74 -21.74
N ARG A 387 -39.12 16.22 -22.63
CA ARG A 387 -40.31 16.88 -23.15
C ARG A 387 -41.54 16.29 -22.48
#